data_AF-A0A3L7NPR5-F1
#
_entry.id   AF-A0A3L7NPR5-F1
#
_cell.length_a   1.000
_cell.length_b   1.000
_cell.length_c   1.000
_cell.angle_alpha   90.00
_cell.angle_beta   90.00
_cell.angle_gamma   90.00
#
_symmetry.space_group_name_H-M   'P 1'
#
loop_
_entity.id
_entity.type
_entity.pdbx_description
1 polymer ?
#
loop_
_entity_poly.entity_id
_entity_poly.type
_entity_poly.pdbx_seq_one_letter_code
_entity_poly.pdbx_strand_id
1 'polypeptide(L)'
;MPSLIIRPLSVILGLLICSLCQAADVPRDSTAEGQPLAANVQRVVESYEFLGSPLPVELVDGLKQAGQARDARQLQELLDPRVAFVLTINPEVRVKVQRGPAEARLQQGGFTAFLVKIINQSAVARQLRINSPQAGPVYAGTVVDILKRQAQTELAENENLEGRTDRFLSVEMFQSPPMTPGLSGLTAEYAIALIQGQEVGKREATISFDVGQGTEDIGFRGEVPVLFDIAPAIPVKLNIRDDDGTPTTARLTITDSMGRIHPPQAKRLAPDFFFQPQIYRQDGDVIILPPGQFTLNYSRGPEYVDQSHEFEVPSTGEVSLDLKLKRWINPMQYGFYCGDHHIHGAGCSHYDAPTKGVRPEDMFLQVKGEGLNVGCVLTWGPCFEFQRQFFNPTAHNLSEKFTLLKYDLEISGFGSQALGHVCLLNLKDQTYPGSDGTKEHGWPTWTVPVLKWCKEQGGVTGYPHSALQVNSAAASTRLLKSWDHDHDSLLTPEECKTAFLPYSFSEIDIDHDEKLTESELVIAHKKAADQLPNLAIPDMRGGGA
;
A
#
# COMPACT_ATOMS: atom_id res chain seq x y z
N MET A 1 -89.40 -20.99 2.22
CA MET A 1 -88.28 -20.08 2.56
C MET A 1 -87.32 -20.84 3.46
N PRO A 2 -85.97 -20.72 3.37
CA PRO A 2 -85.07 -20.18 2.32
C PRO A 2 -84.35 -21.35 1.57
N SER A 3 -83.92 -21.37 0.31
CA SER A 3 -83.16 -20.48 -0.62
C SER A 3 -81.63 -20.62 -0.55
N LEU A 4 -81.07 -21.27 -1.60
CA LEU A 4 -79.75 -21.09 -2.28
C LEU A 4 -78.47 -21.20 -1.41
N ILE A 5 -77.30 -21.67 -1.88
CA ILE A 5 -76.52 -21.18 -3.03
C ILE A 5 -75.53 -22.29 -3.45
N ILE A 6 -75.53 -22.66 -4.74
CA ILE A 6 -74.45 -23.41 -5.39
C ILE A 6 -73.45 -22.38 -5.94
N ARG A 7 -72.19 -22.43 -5.52
CA ARG A 7 -71.09 -21.63 -6.10
C ARG A 7 -70.38 -22.46 -7.18
N PRO A 8 -70.14 -21.93 -8.39
CA PRO A 8 -69.34 -22.63 -9.38
C PRO A 8 -67.84 -22.47 -9.05
N LEU A 9 -67.10 -23.56 -9.22
CA LEU A 9 -65.66 -23.62 -9.11
C LEU A 9 -65.05 -23.06 -10.41
N SER A 10 -64.64 -21.79 -10.42
CA SER A 10 -63.89 -21.21 -11.53
C SER A 10 -62.44 -21.70 -11.50
N VAL A 11 -62.07 -22.53 -12.47
CA VAL A 11 -60.68 -22.91 -12.74
C VAL A 11 -60.00 -21.73 -13.42
N ILE A 12 -59.17 -21.00 -12.68
CA ILE A 12 -58.29 -19.97 -13.24
C ILE A 12 -57.05 -20.67 -13.79
N LEU A 13 -56.95 -20.74 -15.11
CA LEU A 13 -55.76 -21.17 -15.84
C LEU A 13 -54.72 -20.04 -15.74
N GLY A 14 -53.81 -20.15 -14.77
CA GLY A 14 -52.69 -19.23 -14.61
C GLY A 14 -51.69 -19.40 -15.76
N LEU A 15 -51.67 -18.45 -16.69
CA LEU A 15 -50.57 -18.28 -17.64
C LEU A 15 -49.31 -17.90 -16.87
N LEU A 16 -48.40 -18.87 -16.68
CA LEU A 16 -47.01 -18.61 -16.36
C LEU A 16 -46.37 -17.91 -17.56
N ILE A 17 -46.35 -16.58 -17.52
CA ILE A 17 -45.45 -15.79 -18.37
C ILE A 17 -44.07 -15.95 -17.76
N CYS A 18 -43.29 -16.91 -18.28
CA CYS A 18 -41.84 -16.89 -18.13
C CYS A 18 -41.35 -15.59 -18.76
N SER A 19 -41.04 -14.60 -17.93
CA SER A 19 -40.19 -13.48 -18.33
C SER A 19 -38.80 -14.05 -18.66
N LEU A 20 -38.61 -14.44 -19.92
CA LEU A 20 -37.29 -14.55 -20.51
C LEU A 20 -36.65 -13.17 -20.35
N CYS A 21 -35.70 -13.04 -19.43
CA CYS A 21 -34.75 -11.94 -19.45
C CYS A 21 -34.05 -12.01 -20.81
N GLN A 22 -34.49 -11.19 -21.77
CA GLN A 22 -33.68 -10.90 -22.94
C GLN A 22 -32.39 -10.28 -22.40
N ALA A 23 -31.26 -10.93 -22.68
CA ALA A 23 -29.96 -10.30 -22.50
C ALA A 23 -30.01 -8.95 -23.21
N ALA A 24 -29.61 -7.89 -22.52
CA ALA A 24 -29.52 -6.57 -23.13
C ALA A 24 -28.68 -6.69 -24.42
N ASP A 25 -29.26 -6.28 -25.55
CA ASP A 25 -28.59 -6.40 -26.85
C ASP A 25 -27.33 -5.54 -26.83
N VAL A 26 -26.16 -6.16 -27.03
CA VAL A 26 -24.88 -5.45 -27.01
C VAL A 26 -24.81 -4.64 -28.31
N PRO A 27 -24.82 -3.30 -28.26
CA PRO A 27 -24.82 -2.48 -29.46
C PRO A 27 -23.57 -2.78 -30.29
N ARG A 28 -23.77 -2.99 -31.59
CA ARG A 28 -22.70 -3.17 -32.57
C ARG A 28 -22.55 -1.90 -33.38
N ASP A 29 -21.30 -1.51 -33.60
CA ASP A 29 -21.02 -0.41 -34.51
C ASP A 29 -20.82 -0.96 -35.92
N SER A 30 -21.76 -0.62 -36.81
CA SER A 30 -21.71 -0.98 -38.22
C SER A 30 -20.69 -0.19 -39.03
N THR A 31 -20.12 0.88 -38.45
CA THR A 31 -19.11 1.73 -39.09
C THR A 31 -17.67 1.32 -38.75
N ALA A 32 -17.50 0.35 -37.85
CA ALA A 32 -16.19 -0.13 -37.43
C ALA A 32 -15.40 -0.76 -38.60
N GLU A 33 -14.17 -0.32 -38.79
CA GLU A 33 -13.28 -0.88 -39.80
C GLU A 33 -12.67 -2.22 -39.32
N GLY A 34 -12.76 -3.25 -40.15
CA GLY A 34 -12.39 -4.61 -39.76
C GLY A 34 -10.91 -4.82 -39.46
N GLN A 35 -10.01 -4.19 -40.23
CA GLN A 35 -8.56 -4.36 -40.01
C GLN A 35 -8.08 -3.78 -38.67
N PRO A 36 -8.34 -2.50 -38.33
CA PRO A 36 -7.88 -1.95 -37.06
C PRO A 36 -8.58 -2.60 -35.85
N LEU A 37 -9.86 -2.96 -35.98
CA LEU A 37 -10.55 -3.73 -34.94
C LEU A 37 -9.92 -5.10 -34.73
N ALA A 38 -9.59 -5.83 -35.80
CA ALA A 38 -8.90 -7.11 -35.70
C ALA A 38 -7.56 -7.00 -34.94
N ALA A 39 -6.80 -5.93 -35.17
CA ALA A 39 -5.55 -5.69 -34.46
C ALA A 39 -5.77 -5.40 -32.96
N ASN A 40 -6.83 -4.67 -32.59
CA ASN A 40 -7.22 -4.50 -31.19
C ASN A 40 -7.63 -5.84 -30.54
N VAL A 41 -8.44 -6.65 -31.24
CA VAL A 41 -8.87 -7.98 -30.77
C VAL A 41 -7.68 -8.92 -30.56
N GLN A 42 -6.69 -8.90 -31.46
CA GLN A 42 -5.47 -9.70 -31.31
C GLN A 42 -4.73 -9.36 -30.00
N ARG A 43 -4.57 -8.07 -29.68
CA ARG A 43 -3.97 -7.62 -28.41
C ARG A 43 -4.77 -8.10 -27.20
N VAL A 44 -6.11 -8.07 -27.29
CA VAL A 44 -6.99 -8.58 -26.23
C VAL A 44 -6.75 -10.07 -26.01
N VAL A 45 -6.72 -10.88 -27.07
CA VAL A 45 -6.45 -12.33 -26.97
C VAL A 45 -5.11 -12.60 -26.30
N GLU A 46 -4.04 -11.95 -26.76
CA GLU A 46 -2.70 -12.07 -26.18
C GLU A 46 -2.64 -11.62 -24.71
N SER A 47 -3.42 -10.60 -24.35
CA SER A 47 -3.50 -10.12 -22.97
C SER A 47 -4.23 -11.10 -22.06
N TYR A 48 -5.32 -11.73 -22.51
CA TYR A 48 -6.02 -12.75 -21.72
C TYR A 48 -5.12 -13.97 -21.47
N GLU A 49 -4.30 -14.37 -22.44
CA GLU A 49 -3.27 -15.40 -22.27
C GLU A 49 -2.24 -14.98 -21.22
N PHE A 50 -1.69 -13.77 -21.35
CA PHE A 50 -0.71 -13.22 -20.40
C PHE A 50 -1.25 -13.12 -18.97
N LEU A 51 -2.52 -12.75 -18.82
CA LEU A 51 -3.22 -12.65 -17.54
C LEU A 51 -3.59 -14.02 -16.93
N GLY A 52 -3.22 -15.13 -17.58
CA GLY A 52 -3.53 -16.49 -17.11
C GLY A 52 -5.01 -16.86 -17.20
N SER A 53 -5.78 -16.15 -18.03
CA SER A 53 -7.21 -16.37 -18.25
C SER A 53 -7.52 -16.58 -19.74
N PRO A 54 -6.88 -17.55 -20.42
CA PRO A 54 -6.96 -17.68 -21.87
C PRO A 54 -8.42 -17.84 -22.36
N LEU A 55 -8.73 -17.19 -23.48
CA LEU A 55 -10.02 -17.36 -24.14
C LEU A 55 -10.12 -18.77 -24.75
N PRO A 56 -11.33 -19.37 -24.86
CA PRO A 56 -11.45 -20.71 -25.43
C PRO A 56 -10.89 -20.80 -26.86
N VAL A 57 -10.21 -21.90 -27.15
CA VAL A 57 -9.50 -22.11 -28.43
C VAL A 57 -10.41 -21.88 -29.64
N GLU A 58 -11.63 -22.43 -29.61
CA GLU A 58 -12.62 -22.25 -30.69
C GLU A 58 -12.96 -20.77 -30.95
N LEU A 59 -13.03 -19.97 -29.89
CA LEU A 59 -13.27 -18.54 -30.01
C LEU A 59 -12.05 -17.83 -30.61
N VAL A 60 -10.85 -18.14 -30.13
CA VAL A 60 -9.60 -17.56 -30.64
C VAL A 60 -9.45 -17.84 -32.14
N ASP A 61 -9.73 -19.07 -32.56
CA ASP A 61 -9.70 -19.46 -33.98
C ASP A 61 -10.75 -18.68 -34.80
N GLY A 62 -11.97 -18.55 -34.28
CA GLY A 62 -13.03 -17.75 -34.90
C GLY A 62 -12.66 -16.27 -35.05
N LEU A 63 -12.09 -15.67 -34.00
CA LEU A 63 -11.62 -14.28 -34.01
C LEU A 63 -10.49 -14.08 -35.02
N LYS A 64 -9.55 -15.03 -35.11
CA LYS A 64 -8.47 -15.01 -36.08
C LYS A 64 -8.99 -15.07 -37.52
N GLN A 65 -9.94 -15.96 -37.81
CA GLN A 65 -10.56 -16.07 -39.14
C GLN A 65 -11.32 -14.79 -39.52
N ALA A 66 -12.15 -14.27 -38.62
CA ALA A 66 -12.89 -13.02 -38.83
C ALA A 66 -11.93 -11.83 -39.03
N GLY A 67 -10.83 -11.77 -38.27
CA GLY A 67 -9.80 -10.76 -38.41
C GLY A 67 -9.07 -10.81 -39.75
N GLN A 68 -8.74 -12.00 -40.24
CA GLN A 68 -8.17 -12.20 -41.58
C GLN A 68 -9.13 -11.79 -42.70
N ALA A 69 -10.42 -12.07 -42.53
CA ALA A 69 -11.49 -11.65 -43.44
C ALA A 69 -11.83 -10.15 -43.32
N ARG A 70 -11.27 -9.45 -42.32
CA ARG A 70 -11.60 -8.06 -41.95
C ARG A 70 -13.11 -7.87 -41.72
N ASP A 71 -13.75 -8.87 -41.13
CA ASP A 71 -15.17 -8.85 -40.83
C ASP A 71 -15.40 -8.24 -39.43
N ALA A 72 -15.56 -6.91 -39.39
CA ALA A 72 -15.80 -6.18 -38.15
C ALA A 72 -17.08 -6.62 -37.43
N ARG A 73 -18.09 -7.07 -38.18
CA ARG A 73 -19.36 -7.52 -37.62
C ARG A 73 -19.18 -8.85 -36.91
N GLN A 74 -18.54 -9.81 -37.58
CA GLN A 74 -18.28 -11.13 -37.01
C GLN A 74 -17.35 -11.05 -35.79
N LEU A 75 -16.34 -10.17 -35.80
CA LEU A 75 -15.49 -9.92 -34.63
C LEU A 75 -16.29 -9.46 -33.41
N GLN A 76 -17.22 -8.52 -33.60
CA GLN A 76 -18.10 -8.07 -32.52
C GLN A 76 -19.05 -9.17 -32.05
N GLU A 77 -19.68 -9.88 -32.99
CA GLU A 77 -20.61 -10.99 -32.69
C GLU A 77 -19.97 -12.10 -31.83
N LEU A 78 -18.71 -12.43 -32.10
CA LEU A 78 -17.96 -13.45 -31.35
C LEU A 78 -17.61 -12.99 -29.93
N LEU A 79 -17.33 -11.69 -29.72
CA LEU A 79 -16.93 -11.14 -28.42
C LEU A 79 -18.11 -10.69 -27.55
N ASP A 80 -19.23 -10.25 -28.14
CA ASP A 80 -20.38 -9.68 -27.44
C ASP A 80 -20.85 -10.54 -26.24
N PRO A 81 -20.95 -11.89 -26.31
CA PRO A 81 -21.35 -12.71 -25.16
C PRO A 81 -20.41 -12.64 -23.95
N ARG A 82 -19.16 -12.20 -24.14
CA ARG A 82 -18.14 -12.09 -23.09
C ARG A 82 -17.93 -10.66 -22.60
N VAL A 83 -18.66 -9.70 -23.15
CA VAL A 83 -18.58 -8.30 -22.71
C VAL A 83 -19.24 -8.16 -21.35
N ALA A 84 -18.50 -7.63 -20.39
CA ALA A 84 -19.01 -7.31 -19.05
C ALA A 84 -19.57 -5.89 -18.98
N PHE A 85 -18.93 -4.96 -19.69
CA PHE A 85 -19.32 -3.56 -19.71
C PHE A 85 -19.34 -3.03 -21.15
N VAL A 86 -20.42 -2.34 -21.50
CA VAL A 86 -20.54 -1.63 -22.76
C VAL A 86 -20.47 -0.14 -22.46
N LEU A 87 -19.46 0.52 -23.00
CA LEU A 87 -19.22 1.95 -22.88
C LEU A 87 -19.63 2.63 -24.18
N THR A 88 -20.34 3.73 -24.08
CA THR A 88 -20.60 4.63 -25.21
C THR A 88 -20.03 6.00 -24.88
N ILE A 89 -19.05 6.45 -25.66
CA ILE A 89 -18.52 7.80 -25.59
C ILE A 89 -19.26 8.62 -26.66
N ASN A 90 -20.17 9.49 -26.23
CA ASN A 90 -20.96 10.31 -27.15
C ASN A 90 -20.09 11.43 -27.79
N PRO A 91 -20.59 12.21 -28.78
CA PRO A 91 -19.87 13.32 -29.41
C PRO A 91 -19.43 14.47 -28.47
N GLU A 92 -20.00 14.54 -27.26
CA GLU A 92 -19.65 15.52 -26.22
C GLU A 92 -18.61 14.96 -25.22
N VAL A 93 -18.01 13.81 -25.53
CA VAL A 93 -17.05 13.11 -24.65
C VAL A 93 -17.68 12.74 -23.30
N ARG A 94 -18.98 12.42 -23.30
CA ARG A 94 -19.68 11.84 -22.13
C ARG A 94 -19.64 10.33 -22.21
N VAL A 95 -19.19 9.70 -21.13
CA VAL A 95 -19.12 8.24 -21.00
C VAL A 95 -20.40 7.74 -20.37
N LYS A 96 -21.15 6.95 -21.14
CA LYS A 96 -22.29 6.15 -20.66
C LYS A 96 -21.86 4.71 -20.50
N VAL A 97 -22.27 4.06 -19.40
CA VAL A 97 -21.93 2.67 -19.09
C VAL A 97 -23.19 1.82 -19.02
N GLN A 98 -23.13 0.60 -19.54
CA GLN A 98 -24.20 -0.40 -19.46
C GLN A 98 -23.61 -1.78 -19.12
N ARG A 99 -24.40 -2.61 -18.46
CA ARG A 99 -24.04 -4.01 -18.17
C ARG A 99 -24.12 -4.84 -19.45
N GLY A 100 -23.04 -5.53 -19.79
CA GLY A 100 -23.01 -6.53 -20.86
C GLY A 100 -23.54 -7.89 -20.40
N PRO A 101 -23.53 -8.93 -21.25
CA PRO A 101 -24.07 -10.25 -20.94
C PRO A 101 -23.13 -11.17 -20.13
N ALA A 102 -21.83 -10.85 -20.01
CA ALA A 102 -20.88 -11.74 -19.32
C ALA A 102 -21.27 -11.98 -17.86
N GLU A 103 -20.97 -13.15 -17.29
CA GLU A 103 -21.24 -13.42 -15.88
C GLU A 103 -20.44 -12.48 -14.96
N ALA A 104 -21.05 -12.05 -13.85
CA ALA A 104 -20.42 -11.18 -12.85
C ALA A 104 -19.71 -12.00 -11.76
N ARG A 105 -18.78 -12.89 -12.13
CA ARG A 105 -18.06 -13.73 -11.15
C ARG A 105 -16.69 -13.17 -10.85
N LEU A 106 -16.34 -13.10 -9.56
CA LEU A 106 -15.02 -12.70 -9.09
C LEU A 106 -14.37 -13.84 -8.30
N GLN A 107 -13.07 -13.75 -8.14
CA GLN A 107 -12.30 -14.59 -7.23
C GLN A 107 -11.89 -13.77 -6.01
N GLN A 108 -12.15 -14.26 -4.79
CA GLN A 108 -11.62 -13.63 -3.59
C GLN A 108 -10.09 -13.61 -3.67
N GLY A 109 -9.46 -12.47 -3.41
CA GLY A 109 -8.01 -12.39 -3.38
C GLY A 109 -7.33 -12.43 -4.76
N GLY A 110 -8.07 -12.59 -5.87
CA GLY A 110 -7.52 -12.65 -7.23
C GLY A 110 -8.21 -11.70 -8.20
N PHE A 111 -7.43 -11.09 -9.10
CA PHE A 111 -7.99 -10.29 -10.18
C PHE A 111 -8.67 -11.17 -11.23
N THR A 112 -9.90 -10.82 -11.57
CA THR A 112 -10.64 -11.41 -12.68
C THR A 112 -10.65 -10.43 -13.85
N ALA A 113 -10.29 -10.91 -15.04
CA ALA A 113 -10.29 -10.12 -16.26
C ALA A 113 -11.69 -10.04 -16.88
N PHE A 114 -12.16 -8.82 -17.13
CA PHE A 114 -13.44 -8.54 -17.78
C PHE A 114 -13.25 -7.77 -19.07
N LEU A 115 -13.96 -8.20 -20.11
CA LEU A 115 -13.94 -7.53 -21.40
C LEU A 115 -14.85 -6.30 -21.36
N VAL A 116 -14.29 -5.16 -21.77
CA VAL A 116 -14.98 -3.89 -21.90
C VAL A 116 -15.10 -3.58 -23.40
N LYS A 117 -16.33 -3.37 -23.89
CA LYS A 117 -16.58 -2.90 -25.26
C LYS A 117 -16.76 -1.40 -25.25
N ILE A 118 -16.04 -0.69 -26.11
CA ILE A 118 -16.10 0.77 -26.23
C ILE A 118 -16.67 1.12 -27.60
N ILE A 119 -17.78 1.86 -27.61
CA ILE A 119 -18.34 2.51 -28.79
C ILE A 119 -17.98 4.00 -28.71
N ASN A 120 -17.08 4.46 -29.57
CA ASN A 120 -16.45 5.78 -29.47
C ASN A 120 -16.91 6.69 -30.60
N GLN A 121 -17.94 7.48 -30.35
CA GLN A 121 -18.50 8.42 -31.33
C GLN A 121 -17.73 9.74 -31.42
N SER A 122 -16.75 9.93 -30.53
CA SER A 122 -15.92 11.14 -30.41
C SER A 122 -14.49 10.97 -30.89
N ALA A 123 -14.11 9.77 -31.36
CA ALA A 123 -12.72 9.42 -31.70
C ALA A 123 -11.71 9.76 -30.57
N VAL A 124 -12.11 9.56 -29.31
CA VAL A 124 -11.27 9.82 -28.13
C VAL A 124 -10.10 8.83 -28.09
N ALA A 125 -8.87 9.35 -28.01
CA ALA A 125 -7.65 8.57 -27.86
C ALA A 125 -6.96 8.79 -26.49
N ARG A 126 -7.76 8.91 -25.43
CA ARG A 126 -7.30 9.16 -24.05
C ARG A 126 -7.31 7.87 -23.22
N GLN A 127 -6.64 7.90 -22.08
CA GLN A 127 -6.70 6.84 -21.09
C GLN A 127 -8.14 6.63 -20.60
N LEU A 128 -8.60 5.39 -20.65
CA LEU A 128 -9.85 4.98 -20.01
C LEU A 128 -9.55 4.62 -18.56
N ARG A 129 -10.39 5.10 -17.64
CA ARG A 129 -10.32 4.78 -16.21
C ARG A 129 -11.57 4.05 -15.77
N ILE A 130 -11.40 3.19 -14.76
CA ILE A 130 -12.47 2.49 -14.07
C ILE A 130 -12.47 2.95 -12.61
N ASN A 131 -13.64 3.23 -12.06
CA ASN A 131 -13.78 3.63 -10.66
C ASN A 131 -14.90 2.84 -9.99
N SER A 132 -14.84 2.75 -8.67
CA SER A 132 -15.91 2.22 -7.85
C SER A 132 -15.86 2.84 -6.45
N PRO A 133 -17.00 3.27 -5.87
CA PRO A 133 -17.06 3.69 -4.47
C PRO A 133 -16.64 2.58 -3.49
N GLN A 134 -16.80 1.32 -3.87
CA GLN A 134 -16.40 0.14 -3.10
C GLN A 134 -14.92 -0.25 -3.32
N ALA A 135 -14.18 0.51 -4.14
CA ALA A 135 -12.75 0.30 -4.36
C ALA A 135 -11.85 1.17 -3.47
N GLY A 136 -10.56 0.83 -3.47
CA GLY A 136 -9.51 1.60 -2.79
C GLY A 136 -9.15 1.11 -1.39
N PRO A 137 -8.21 1.79 -0.71
CA PRO A 137 -7.76 1.44 0.63
C PRO A 137 -8.87 1.23 1.65
N VAL A 138 -8.68 0.30 2.60
CA VAL A 138 -9.59 0.13 3.76
C VAL A 138 -9.18 0.97 4.98
N TYR A 139 -7.98 1.57 4.92
CA TYR A 139 -7.38 2.41 5.95
C TYR A 139 -7.36 3.88 5.55
N ALA A 140 -7.04 4.75 6.52
CA ALA A 140 -6.75 6.16 6.30
C ALA A 140 -5.84 6.74 7.39
N GLY A 141 -5.30 7.93 7.13
CA GLY A 141 -4.49 8.70 8.08
C GLY A 141 -2.99 8.43 7.93
N THR A 142 -2.53 8.10 6.73
CA THR A 142 -1.11 7.86 6.47
C THR A 142 -0.37 9.18 6.27
N VAL A 143 0.91 9.24 6.66
CA VAL A 143 1.74 10.43 6.42
C VAL A 143 2.38 10.32 5.04
N VAL A 144 1.87 11.10 4.08
CA VAL A 144 2.30 11.09 2.67
C VAL A 144 3.82 11.27 2.51
N ASP A 145 4.46 12.14 3.30
CA ASP A 145 5.91 12.36 3.20
C ASP A 145 6.75 11.14 3.64
N ILE A 146 6.18 10.24 4.43
CA ILE A 146 6.82 8.96 4.75
C ILE A 146 6.65 7.98 3.60
N LEU A 147 5.45 7.89 3.03
CA LEU A 147 5.22 7.08 1.84
C LEU A 147 6.09 7.53 0.65
N LYS A 148 6.36 8.83 0.50
CA LYS A 148 7.35 9.35 -0.46
C LYS A 148 8.75 8.80 -0.20
N ARG A 149 9.22 8.79 1.06
CA ARG A 149 10.51 8.19 1.42
C ARG A 149 10.57 6.69 1.16
N GLN A 150 9.43 6.01 1.25
CA GLN A 150 9.27 4.58 0.95
C GLN A 150 9.06 4.29 -0.54
N ALA A 151 8.94 5.33 -1.39
CA ALA A 151 8.57 5.21 -2.81
C ALA A 151 7.24 4.45 -3.04
N GLN A 152 6.25 4.72 -2.18
CA GLN A 152 4.94 4.05 -2.16
C GLN A 152 3.77 5.04 -2.04
N THR A 153 3.84 6.19 -2.73
CA THR A 153 2.83 7.25 -2.62
C THR A 153 1.46 6.83 -3.11
N GLU A 154 1.38 5.85 -4.00
CA GLU A 154 0.15 5.24 -4.48
C GLU A 154 -0.71 4.66 -3.35
N LEU A 155 -0.10 4.29 -2.22
CA LEU A 155 -0.83 3.78 -1.05
C LEU A 155 -1.66 4.85 -0.32
N ALA A 156 -1.43 6.14 -0.60
CA ALA A 156 -2.24 7.25 -0.09
C ALA A 156 -3.37 7.66 -1.06
N GLU A 157 -3.44 7.08 -2.26
CA GLU A 157 -4.47 7.42 -3.22
C GLU A 157 -5.83 6.88 -2.75
N ASN A 158 -6.85 7.74 -2.77
CA ASN A 158 -8.22 7.39 -2.40
C ASN A 158 -8.33 6.75 -1.00
N GLU A 159 -7.60 7.23 0.01
CA GLU A 159 -7.73 6.76 1.39
C GLU A 159 -9.18 6.73 1.91
N ASN A 160 -9.44 5.86 2.89
CA ASN A 160 -10.75 5.67 3.50
C ASN A 160 -11.08 6.74 4.56
N LEU A 161 -11.00 8.02 4.18
CA LEU A 161 -11.18 9.16 5.10
C LEU A 161 -12.56 9.16 5.76
N GLU A 162 -13.56 8.59 5.10
CA GLU A 162 -14.94 8.49 5.58
C GLU A 162 -15.20 7.27 6.47
N GLY A 163 -14.21 6.38 6.67
CA GLY A 163 -14.38 5.17 7.48
C GLY A 163 -15.39 4.17 6.91
N ARG A 164 -15.51 4.11 5.57
CA ARG A 164 -16.41 3.20 4.86
C ARG A 164 -16.05 1.75 5.12
N THR A 165 -17.06 0.93 5.39
CA THR A 165 -16.91 -0.51 5.62
C THR A 165 -17.22 -1.36 4.39
N ASP A 166 -17.64 -0.74 3.29
CA ASP A 166 -18.06 -1.41 2.04
C ASP A 166 -16.95 -1.43 0.97
N ARG A 167 -15.69 -1.16 1.35
CA ARG A 167 -14.54 -1.12 0.42
C ARG A 167 -13.93 -2.50 0.14
N PHE A 168 -14.70 -3.38 -0.47
CA PHE A 168 -14.27 -4.77 -0.74
C PHE A 168 -13.65 -5.01 -2.14
N LEU A 169 -13.62 -4.01 -3.03
CA LEU A 169 -13.09 -4.16 -4.40
C LEU A 169 -11.69 -3.55 -4.59
N SER A 170 -10.95 -4.08 -5.55
CA SER A 170 -9.89 -3.37 -6.26
C SER A 170 -10.22 -3.39 -7.74
N VAL A 171 -10.05 -2.25 -8.42
CA VAL A 171 -10.36 -2.10 -9.86
C VAL A 171 -9.20 -1.42 -10.56
N GLU A 172 -8.83 -1.91 -11.73
CA GLU A 172 -7.85 -1.27 -12.61
C GLU A 172 -8.15 -1.59 -14.08
N MET A 173 -7.66 -0.74 -14.98
CA MET A 173 -7.63 -1.03 -16.41
C MET A 173 -6.29 -1.68 -16.76
N PHE A 174 -6.30 -2.81 -17.46
CA PHE A 174 -5.07 -3.43 -17.95
C PHE A 174 -4.55 -2.66 -19.17
N GLN A 175 -3.43 -1.95 -18.98
CA GLN A 175 -2.88 -0.97 -19.93
C GLN A 175 -1.43 -1.25 -20.34
N SER A 176 -0.85 -2.34 -19.84
CA SER A 176 0.49 -2.81 -20.21
C SER A 176 0.47 -3.53 -21.56
N PRO A 177 1.63 -3.59 -22.27
CA PRO A 177 1.75 -4.40 -23.47
C PRO A 177 1.24 -5.85 -23.24
N PRO A 178 0.48 -6.43 -24.20
CA PRO A 178 0.30 -5.96 -25.56
C PRO A 178 -0.80 -4.89 -25.73
N MET A 179 -1.57 -4.54 -24.69
CA MET A 179 -2.53 -3.42 -24.74
C MET A 179 -1.84 -2.05 -24.83
N THR A 180 -2.63 -1.01 -25.09
CA THR A 180 -2.18 0.38 -25.16
C THR A 180 -2.65 1.19 -23.95
N PRO A 181 -1.88 2.19 -23.47
CA PRO A 181 -2.28 3.02 -22.33
C PRO A 181 -3.56 3.84 -22.56
N GLY A 182 -3.78 4.27 -23.81
CA GLY A 182 -4.96 5.01 -24.22
C GLY A 182 -5.86 4.19 -25.14
N LEU A 183 -7.10 4.66 -25.28
CA LEU A 183 -7.96 4.30 -26.41
C LEU A 183 -7.30 4.72 -27.72
N SER A 184 -7.66 4.04 -28.80
CA SER A 184 -7.11 4.28 -30.13
C SER A 184 -7.84 5.36 -30.92
N GLY A 185 -9.05 5.73 -30.50
CA GLY A 185 -9.95 6.62 -31.26
C GLY A 185 -10.77 5.88 -32.33
N LEU A 186 -10.67 4.55 -32.40
CA LEU A 186 -11.52 3.74 -33.26
C LEU A 186 -12.97 3.83 -32.83
N THR A 187 -13.90 3.78 -33.79
CA THR A 187 -15.34 3.87 -33.52
C THR A 187 -15.86 2.70 -32.68
N ALA A 188 -15.19 1.53 -32.77
CA ALA A 188 -15.32 0.44 -31.82
C ALA A 188 -13.94 -0.14 -31.45
N GLU A 189 -13.73 -0.40 -30.16
CA GLU A 189 -12.56 -1.11 -29.66
C GLU A 189 -12.86 -1.83 -28.34
N TYR A 190 -11.98 -2.74 -27.93
CA TYR A 190 -12.09 -3.52 -26.70
C TYR A 190 -10.92 -3.23 -25.76
N ALA A 191 -11.23 -3.21 -24.47
CA ALA A 191 -10.25 -3.07 -23.38
C ALA A 191 -10.51 -4.14 -22.30
N ILE A 192 -9.59 -4.27 -21.34
CA ILE A 192 -9.69 -5.23 -20.25
C ILE A 192 -9.69 -4.47 -18.92
N ALA A 193 -10.75 -4.70 -18.14
CA ALA A 193 -10.81 -4.29 -16.74
C ALA A 193 -10.41 -5.46 -15.85
N LEU A 194 -9.60 -5.22 -14.83
CA LEU A 194 -9.26 -6.17 -13.81
C LEU A 194 -10.01 -5.79 -12.54
N ILE A 195 -10.81 -6.72 -12.03
CA ILE A 195 -11.61 -6.51 -10.81
C ILE A 195 -11.31 -7.64 -9.84
N GLN A 196 -10.98 -7.28 -8.61
CA GLN A 196 -10.71 -8.21 -7.52
C GLN A 196 -11.68 -7.94 -6.36
N GLY A 197 -12.25 -9.01 -5.79
CA GLY A 197 -13.04 -8.95 -4.57
C GLY A 197 -12.26 -9.47 -3.36
N GLN A 198 -12.53 -8.92 -2.17
CA GLN A 198 -11.96 -9.41 -0.90
C GLN A 198 -12.95 -10.20 -0.03
N GLU A 199 -14.25 -10.07 -0.31
CA GLU A 199 -15.31 -10.71 0.46
C GLU A 199 -16.00 -11.82 -0.34
N VAL A 200 -16.31 -12.95 0.30
CA VAL A 200 -16.97 -14.09 -0.36
C VAL A 200 -18.48 -13.89 -0.48
N GLY A 201 -19.05 -14.45 -1.55
CA GLY A 201 -20.47 -14.52 -1.81
C GLY A 201 -20.99 -13.34 -2.64
N LYS A 202 -22.30 -13.11 -2.56
CA LYS A 202 -22.94 -12.06 -3.34
C LYS A 202 -22.64 -10.68 -2.76
N ARG A 203 -22.12 -9.77 -3.59
CA ARG A 203 -21.83 -8.37 -3.22
C ARG A 203 -22.16 -7.45 -4.38
N GLU A 204 -22.88 -6.37 -4.10
CA GLU A 204 -23.17 -5.34 -5.09
C GLU A 204 -22.10 -4.26 -5.03
N ALA A 205 -21.64 -3.81 -6.19
CA ALA A 205 -20.78 -2.64 -6.33
C ALA A 205 -21.21 -1.79 -7.52
N THR A 206 -20.97 -0.49 -7.40
CA THR A 206 -21.16 0.45 -8.50
C THR A 206 -19.87 0.58 -9.27
N ILE A 207 -19.92 0.36 -10.59
CA ILE A 207 -18.78 0.50 -11.49
C ILE A 207 -19.03 1.68 -12.42
N SER A 208 -18.08 2.61 -12.49
CA SER A 208 -18.10 3.73 -13.42
C SER A 208 -16.84 3.77 -14.28
N PHE A 209 -16.92 4.48 -15.39
CA PHE A 209 -15.80 4.68 -16.31
C PHE A 209 -15.73 6.14 -16.77
N ASP A 210 -14.52 6.64 -16.96
CA ASP A 210 -14.28 8.00 -17.44
C ASP A 210 -13.02 8.08 -18.34
N VAL A 211 -12.94 9.12 -19.18
CA VAL A 211 -11.78 9.40 -20.06
C VAL A 211 -11.14 10.76 -19.76
N GLY A 212 -11.31 11.24 -18.52
CA GLY A 212 -11.02 12.60 -18.10
C GLY A 212 -11.96 13.08 -17.00
N GLN A 213 -11.48 13.97 -16.14
CA GLN A 213 -12.35 14.54 -15.09
C GLN A 213 -13.54 15.26 -15.73
N GLY A 214 -14.74 15.02 -15.21
CA GLY A 214 -15.97 15.61 -15.71
C GLY A 214 -16.43 15.06 -17.05
N THR A 215 -15.96 13.88 -17.49
CA THR A 215 -16.43 13.17 -18.69
C THR A 215 -17.54 12.16 -18.41
N GLU A 216 -17.95 12.01 -17.16
CA GLU A 216 -19.08 11.15 -16.80
C GLU A 216 -20.40 11.71 -17.36
N ASP A 217 -21.26 10.83 -17.86
CA ASP A 217 -22.61 11.23 -18.29
C ASP A 217 -23.49 11.60 -17.09
N ILE A 218 -24.29 12.66 -17.26
CA ILE A 218 -25.10 13.26 -16.19
C ILE A 218 -26.33 12.38 -15.92
N GLY A 219 -26.77 12.36 -14.65
CA GLY A 219 -28.00 11.68 -14.25
C GLY A 219 -27.86 10.15 -14.13
N PHE A 220 -26.78 9.70 -13.47
CA PHE A 220 -26.51 8.28 -13.14
C PHE A 220 -26.33 7.36 -14.36
N ARG A 221 -25.87 7.91 -15.48
CA ARG A 221 -25.62 7.15 -16.72
C ARG A 221 -24.16 6.76 -16.92
N GLY A 222 -23.24 7.40 -16.19
CA GLY A 222 -21.81 7.07 -16.17
C GLY A 222 -21.44 5.89 -15.28
N GLU A 223 -22.41 5.30 -14.58
CA GLU A 223 -22.20 4.21 -13.63
C GLU A 223 -23.24 3.11 -13.77
N VAL A 224 -22.88 1.89 -13.34
CA VAL A 224 -23.78 0.74 -13.34
C VAL A 224 -23.61 -0.09 -12.05
N PRO A 225 -24.71 -0.40 -11.33
CA PRO A 225 -24.65 -1.36 -10.23
C PRO A 225 -24.50 -2.78 -10.78
N VAL A 226 -23.60 -3.55 -10.19
CA VAL A 226 -23.35 -4.95 -10.54
C VAL A 226 -23.36 -5.81 -9.29
N LEU A 227 -24.24 -6.81 -9.27
CA LEU A 227 -24.23 -7.85 -8.24
C LEU A 227 -23.22 -8.92 -8.65
N PHE A 228 -22.05 -8.90 -8.01
CA PHE A 228 -21.00 -9.89 -8.19
C PHE A 228 -21.24 -11.14 -7.34
N ASP A 229 -20.84 -12.29 -7.85
CA ASP A 229 -20.71 -13.55 -7.11
C ASP A 229 -19.22 -13.86 -6.91
N ILE A 230 -18.74 -13.75 -5.67
CA ILE A 230 -17.32 -13.84 -5.35
C ILE A 230 -17.00 -15.22 -4.78
N ALA A 231 -16.27 -16.02 -5.56
CA ALA A 231 -15.81 -17.34 -5.17
C ALA A 231 -14.79 -17.26 -4.02
N PRO A 232 -14.81 -18.22 -3.08
CA PRO A 232 -13.83 -18.25 -1.99
C PRO A 232 -12.42 -18.51 -2.51
N ALA A 233 -11.42 -17.95 -1.84
CA ALA A 233 -10.04 -18.34 -2.03
C ALA A 233 -9.68 -19.55 -1.17
N ILE A 234 -8.47 -20.08 -1.39
CA ILE A 234 -8.02 -21.34 -0.81
C ILE A 234 -7.20 -21.06 0.45
N PRO A 235 -7.52 -21.72 1.58
CA PRO A 235 -6.68 -21.67 2.77
C PRO A 235 -5.39 -22.46 2.56
N VAL A 236 -4.26 -21.76 2.65
CA VAL A 236 -2.92 -22.31 2.61
C VAL A 236 -2.36 -22.35 4.04
N LYS A 237 -2.23 -23.56 4.59
CA LYS A 237 -1.68 -23.79 5.93
C LYS A 237 -0.16 -23.67 5.91
N LEU A 238 0.41 -23.02 6.93
CA LEU A 238 1.85 -22.83 7.04
C LEU A 238 2.41 -23.67 8.19
N ASN A 239 3.40 -24.50 7.90
CA ASN A 239 4.19 -25.20 8.90
C ASN A 239 5.57 -24.52 8.97
N ILE A 240 5.81 -23.70 9.99
CA ILE A 240 6.97 -22.83 10.10
C ILE A 240 7.89 -23.32 11.21
N ARG A 241 9.13 -23.66 10.86
CA ARG A 241 10.15 -24.14 11.79
C ARG A 241 11.37 -23.24 11.75
N ASP A 242 11.87 -22.91 12.94
CA ASP A 242 13.14 -22.20 13.12
C ASP A 242 14.34 -23.12 12.80
N ASP A 243 15.56 -22.58 12.89
CA ASP A 243 16.79 -23.32 12.58
C ASP A 243 17.04 -24.51 13.53
N ASP A 244 16.52 -24.43 14.76
CA ASP A 244 16.57 -25.50 15.76
C ASP A 244 15.37 -26.48 15.68
N GLY A 245 14.47 -26.27 14.72
CA GLY A 245 13.27 -27.08 14.49
C GLY A 245 12.06 -26.72 15.35
N THR A 246 12.14 -25.68 16.19
CA THR A 246 11.00 -25.23 17.01
C THR A 246 9.98 -24.43 16.16
N PRO A 247 8.68 -24.42 16.54
CA PRO A 247 7.71 -23.53 15.92
C PRO A 247 8.08 -22.04 16.11
N THR A 248 7.97 -21.22 15.06
CA THR A 248 8.30 -19.79 15.15
C THR A 248 7.47 -18.93 14.19
N THR A 249 7.79 -17.64 14.11
CA THR A 249 7.23 -16.67 13.17
C THR A 249 8.21 -16.40 12.03
N ALA A 250 7.70 -16.33 10.81
CA ALA A 250 8.48 -15.94 9.64
C ALA A 250 7.91 -14.67 8.99
N ARG A 251 8.81 -13.92 8.37
CA ARG A 251 8.54 -12.87 7.39
C ARG A 251 8.27 -13.52 6.04
N LEU A 252 7.15 -13.19 5.40
CA LEU A 252 6.70 -13.77 4.14
C LEU A 252 6.37 -12.68 3.12
N THR A 253 6.90 -12.78 1.91
CA THR A 253 6.49 -11.98 0.75
C THR A 253 5.98 -12.92 -0.33
N ILE A 254 4.70 -12.82 -0.67
CA ILE A 254 4.05 -13.69 -1.65
C ILE A 254 3.70 -12.85 -2.87
N THR A 255 4.15 -13.28 -4.05
CA THR A 255 3.83 -12.61 -5.32
C THR A 255 3.23 -13.59 -6.31
N ASP A 256 2.26 -13.13 -7.10
CA ASP A 256 1.78 -13.89 -8.27
C ASP A 256 2.74 -13.78 -9.46
N SER A 257 2.39 -14.43 -10.58
CA SER A 257 3.16 -14.40 -11.83
C SER A 257 3.31 -13.01 -12.46
N MET A 258 2.48 -12.04 -12.06
CA MET A 258 2.57 -10.64 -12.49
C MET A 258 3.34 -9.77 -11.49
N GLY A 259 3.90 -10.37 -10.43
CA GLY A 259 4.62 -9.66 -9.39
C GLY A 259 3.71 -8.92 -8.40
N ARG A 260 2.39 -9.14 -8.43
CA ARG A 260 1.48 -8.50 -7.46
C ARG A 260 1.63 -9.15 -6.10
N ILE A 261 1.66 -8.32 -5.06
CA ILE A 261 1.83 -8.74 -3.68
C ILE A 261 0.51 -9.26 -3.09
N HIS A 262 0.56 -10.40 -2.39
CA HIS A 262 -0.59 -11.03 -1.73
C HIS A 262 -0.37 -11.15 -0.21
N PRO A 263 -1.38 -10.85 0.62
CA PRO A 263 -2.66 -10.21 0.26
C PRO A 263 -2.44 -8.77 -0.26
N PRO A 264 -3.36 -8.17 -1.02
CA PRO A 264 -3.14 -6.83 -1.59
C PRO A 264 -2.95 -5.76 -0.52
N GLN A 265 -1.90 -4.93 -0.65
CA GLN A 265 -1.54 -3.93 0.36
C GLN A 265 -2.67 -2.94 0.68
N ALA A 266 -3.40 -2.44 -0.32
CA ALA A 266 -4.55 -1.55 -0.11
C ALA A 266 -5.67 -2.18 0.76
N LYS A 267 -5.67 -3.51 0.91
CA LYS A 267 -6.68 -4.27 1.66
C LYS A 267 -6.17 -4.80 2.99
N ARG A 268 -5.00 -4.35 3.43
CA ARG A 268 -4.37 -4.75 4.69
C ARG A 268 -4.74 -3.81 5.83
N LEU A 269 -5.11 -4.41 6.95
CA LEU A 269 -5.14 -3.84 8.29
C LEU A 269 -4.34 -4.79 9.20
N ALA A 270 -4.04 -4.36 10.42
CA ALA A 270 -3.44 -5.20 11.44
C ALA A 270 -4.05 -6.62 11.46
N PRO A 271 -3.22 -7.68 11.47
CA PRO A 271 -1.77 -7.65 11.69
C PRO A 271 -0.92 -7.37 10.44
N ASP A 272 -1.53 -7.26 9.26
CA ASP A 272 -0.83 -7.03 8.00
C ASP A 272 -0.75 -5.54 7.70
N PHE A 273 0.45 -5.00 7.51
CA PHE A 273 0.61 -3.56 7.34
C PHE A 273 0.64 -3.20 5.86
N PHE A 274 -0.20 -2.25 5.46
CA PHE A 274 -0.34 -1.88 4.06
C PHE A 274 0.96 -1.31 3.45
N PHE A 275 1.82 -0.68 4.25
CA PHE A 275 3.09 -0.09 3.80
C PHE A 275 4.26 -1.09 3.82
N GLN A 276 4.03 -2.33 4.23
CA GLN A 276 5.03 -3.39 4.17
C GLN A 276 4.69 -4.32 3.00
N PRO A 277 5.63 -4.63 2.10
CA PRO A 277 5.43 -5.70 1.11
C PRO A 277 5.19 -7.05 1.77
N GLN A 278 5.99 -7.35 2.80
CA GLN A 278 5.90 -8.58 3.58
C GLN A 278 4.68 -8.60 4.52
N ILE A 279 4.34 -9.79 4.97
CA ILE A 279 3.48 -10.08 6.12
C ILE A 279 4.22 -11.02 7.07
N TYR A 280 3.68 -11.22 8.28
CA TYR A 280 4.26 -12.13 9.26
C TYR A 280 3.26 -13.20 9.64
N ARG A 281 3.73 -14.45 9.73
CA ARG A 281 2.89 -15.58 10.14
C ARG A 281 3.64 -16.50 11.07
N GLN A 282 2.91 -17.06 12.03
CA GLN A 282 3.38 -18.07 12.98
C GLN A 282 3.13 -19.48 12.44
N ASP A 283 3.84 -20.47 13.00
CA ASP A 283 3.54 -21.89 12.73
C ASP A 283 2.06 -22.19 12.97
N GLY A 284 1.43 -22.85 12.00
CA GLY A 284 0.02 -23.22 12.03
C GLY A 284 -0.93 -22.15 11.48
N ASP A 285 -0.45 -20.94 11.20
CA ASP A 285 -1.27 -19.91 10.57
C ASP A 285 -1.70 -20.31 9.15
N VAL A 286 -2.74 -19.62 8.68
CA VAL A 286 -3.31 -19.79 7.35
C VAL A 286 -3.24 -18.47 6.59
N ILE A 287 -2.90 -18.56 5.30
CA ILE A 287 -3.06 -17.46 4.34
C ILE A 287 -4.13 -17.87 3.34
N ILE A 288 -5.00 -16.92 2.98
CA ILE A 288 -6.00 -17.13 1.94
C ILE A 288 -5.42 -16.63 0.61
N LEU A 289 -5.28 -17.51 -0.37
CA LEU A 289 -4.78 -17.18 -1.71
C LEU A 289 -5.78 -17.62 -2.79
N PRO A 290 -5.96 -16.85 -3.87
CA PRO A 290 -6.74 -17.32 -5.00
C PRO A 290 -6.02 -18.51 -5.68
N PRO A 291 -6.73 -19.34 -6.45
CA PRO A 291 -6.08 -20.33 -7.30
C PRO A 291 -5.09 -19.67 -8.26
N GLY A 292 -3.92 -20.27 -8.45
CA GLY A 292 -2.87 -19.73 -9.32
C GLY A 292 -1.45 -20.09 -8.89
N GLN A 293 -0.48 -19.55 -9.63
CA GLN A 293 0.95 -19.73 -9.36
C GLN A 293 1.50 -18.58 -8.54
N PHE A 294 2.32 -18.91 -7.54
CA PHE A 294 2.92 -17.95 -6.62
C PHE A 294 4.41 -18.22 -6.39
N THR A 295 5.13 -17.15 -6.09
CA THR A 295 6.45 -17.18 -5.48
C THR A 295 6.34 -16.71 -4.03
N LEU A 296 6.81 -17.53 -3.10
CA LEU A 296 6.96 -17.19 -1.69
C LEU A 296 8.44 -16.94 -1.38
N ASN A 297 8.77 -15.73 -0.96
CA ASN A 297 10.04 -15.42 -0.31
C ASN A 297 9.84 -15.39 1.20
N TYR A 298 10.68 -16.07 1.97
CA TYR A 298 10.55 -16.15 3.42
C TYR A 298 11.90 -16.11 4.15
N SER A 299 11.89 -15.49 5.34
CA SER A 299 13.05 -15.35 6.24
C SER A 299 12.60 -14.97 7.65
N ARG A 300 13.55 -14.68 8.56
CA ARG A 300 13.31 -14.21 9.93
C ARG A 300 14.29 -13.10 10.35
N GLY A 301 14.43 -12.08 9.50
CA GLY A 301 15.34 -10.96 9.71
C GLY A 301 16.79 -11.21 9.25
N PRO A 302 17.72 -10.29 9.56
CA PRO A 302 19.06 -10.25 8.96
C PRO A 302 19.99 -11.40 9.37
N GLU A 303 19.65 -12.16 10.42
CA GLU A 303 20.41 -13.33 10.88
C GLU A 303 20.09 -14.61 10.09
N TYR A 304 19.09 -14.53 9.20
CA TYR A 304 18.57 -15.63 8.40
C TYR A 304 18.76 -15.37 6.90
N VAL A 305 18.89 -16.46 6.15
CA VAL A 305 19.00 -16.41 4.69
C VAL A 305 17.61 -16.27 4.10
N ASP A 306 17.42 -15.32 3.18
CA ASP A 306 16.19 -15.26 2.37
C ASP A 306 16.07 -16.50 1.48
N GLN A 307 14.95 -17.20 1.61
CA GLN A 307 14.63 -18.41 0.85
C GLN A 307 13.46 -18.13 -0.08
N SER A 308 13.48 -18.72 -1.28
CA SER A 308 12.43 -18.57 -2.29
C SER A 308 11.85 -19.93 -2.66
N HIS A 309 10.53 -19.98 -2.84
CA HIS A 309 9.78 -21.20 -3.18
C HIS A 309 8.63 -20.87 -4.13
N GLU A 310 8.62 -21.50 -5.29
CA GLU A 310 7.48 -21.46 -6.22
C GLU A 310 6.48 -22.57 -5.88
N PHE A 311 5.19 -22.26 -5.88
CA PHE A 311 4.12 -23.21 -5.59
C PHE A 311 2.82 -22.84 -6.30
N GLU A 312 1.98 -23.86 -6.50
CA GLU A 312 0.65 -23.73 -7.11
C GLU A 312 -0.43 -23.86 -6.03
N VAL A 313 -1.42 -22.97 -6.09
CA VAL A 313 -2.67 -23.08 -5.34
C VAL A 313 -3.73 -23.65 -6.30
N PRO A 314 -4.24 -24.87 -6.07
CA PRO A 314 -5.25 -25.49 -6.93
C PRO A 314 -6.62 -24.81 -6.76
N SER A 315 -7.54 -25.06 -7.67
CA SER A 315 -8.92 -24.51 -7.60
C SER A 315 -9.78 -25.11 -6.48
N THR A 316 -9.40 -26.28 -5.96
CA THR A 316 -10.06 -26.97 -4.86
C THR A 316 -9.04 -27.78 -4.04
N GLY A 317 -9.34 -28.04 -2.78
CA GLY A 317 -8.52 -28.86 -1.89
C GLY A 317 -7.79 -28.05 -0.81
N GLU A 318 -6.96 -28.75 -0.04
CA GLU A 318 -6.12 -28.16 1.01
C GLU A 318 -4.68 -28.03 0.51
N VAL A 319 -4.03 -26.92 0.85
CA VAL A 319 -2.62 -26.68 0.56
C VAL A 319 -1.88 -26.45 1.87
N SER A 320 -0.70 -27.06 2.00
CA SER A 320 0.20 -26.81 3.12
C SER A 320 1.61 -26.54 2.64
N LEU A 321 2.27 -25.54 3.20
CA LEU A 321 3.66 -25.21 2.92
C LEU A 321 4.54 -25.48 4.14
N ASP A 322 5.61 -26.25 3.94
CA ASP A 322 6.63 -26.53 4.95
C ASP A 322 7.80 -25.55 4.81
N LEU A 323 7.88 -24.59 5.72
CA LEU A 323 8.88 -23.51 5.72
C LEU A 323 9.90 -23.77 6.83
N LYS A 324 11.12 -24.13 6.43
CA LYS A 324 12.25 -24.32 7.34
C LYS A 324 13.22 -23.16 7.19
N LEU A 325 13.29 -22.34 8.22
CA LEU A 325 14.17 -21.18 8.24
C LEU A 325 15.63 -21.62 8.37
N LYS A 326 16.51 -20.90 7.66
CA LYS A 326 17.95 -21.15 7.70
C LYS A 326 18.70 -19.94 8.25
N ARG A 327 19.14 -20.08 9.50
CA ARG A 327 20.03 -19.12 10.14
C ARG A 327 21.45 -19.23 9.55
N TRP A 328 22.09 -18.10 9.24
CA TRP A 328 23.50 -18.07 8.82
C TRP A 328 24.45 -17.58 9.91
N ILE A 329 23.93 -16.87 10.92
CA ILE A 329 24.68 -16.45 12.10
C ILE A 329 23.79 -16.52 13.35
N ASN A 330 24.37 -16.89 14.49
CA ASN A 330 23.70 -16.87 15.79
C ASN A 330 24.50 -15.99 16.78
N PRO A 331 24.27 -14.65 16.80
CA PRO A 331 24.99 -13.74 17.69
C PRO A 331 24.84 -14.07 19.18
N MET A 332 23.71 -14.69 19.57
CA MET A 332 23.47 -15.09 20.97
C MET A 332 24.48 -16.11 21.49
N GLN A 333 25.05 -16.96 20.61
CA GLN A 333 26.13 -17.88 21.00
C GLN A 333 27.41 -17.16 21.43
N TYR A 334 27.53 -15.88 21.09
CA TYR A 334 28.65 -15.00 21.43
C TYR A 334 28.27 -13.96 22.48
N GLY A 335 27.08 -14.05 23.08
CA GLY A 335 26.59 -13.12 24.10
C GLY A 335 26.00 -11.82 23.54
N PHE A 336 25.74 -11.73 22.24
CA PHE A 336 25.08 -10.58 21.62
C PHE A 336 23.58 -10.86 21.43
N TYR A 337 22.75 -9.86 21.72
CA TYR A 337 21.31 -9.90 21.51
C TYR A 337 20.92 -8.78 20.55
N CYS A 338 20.17 -9.12 19.51
CA CYS A 338 19.68 -8.13 18.56
C CYS A 338 18.43 -7.43 19.10
N GLY A 339 18.29 -6.14 18.82
CA GLY A 339 17.10 -5.41 19.22
C GLY A 339 16.91 -4.15 18.41
N ASP A 340 15.65 -3.75 18.31
CA ASP A 340 15.23 -2.45 17.81
C ASP A 340 14.58 -1.71 18.97
N HIS A 341 15.25 -0.64 19.40
CA HIS A 341 14.86 0.14 20.56
C HIS A 341 14.05 1.40 20.21
N HIS A 342 13.64 1.57 18.95
CA HIS A 342 12.86 2.72 18.49
C HIS A 342 11.81 2.33 17.45
N ILE A 343 10.80 1.59 17.89
CA ILE A 343 9.64 1.19 17.07
C ILE A 343 8.45 2.10 17.38
N HIS A 344 7.61 2.45 16.41
CA HIS A 344 6.33 3.12 16.66
C HIS A 344 5.16 2.20 16.33
N GLY A 345 4.12 2.21 17.19
CA GLY A 345 2.86 1.50 16.95
C GLY A 345 1.73 2.40 16.38
N ALA A 346 1.98 3.70 16.20
CA ALA A 346 1.02 4.62 15.62
C ALA A 346 1.73 5.82 14.99
N GLY A 347 1.00 6.58 14.17
CA GLY A 347 1.61 7.60 13.33
C GLY A 347 2.61 7.00 12.33
N CYS A 348 3.38 7.86 11.71
CA CYS A 348 4.22 7.51 10.58
C CYS A 348 3.42 6.93 9.40
N SER A 349 3.70 5.69 8.99
CA SER A 349 2.90 4.97 8.00
C SER A 349 1.72 4.21 8.64
N HIS A 350 1.59 4.14 9.96
CA HIS A 350 0.45 3.48 10.59
C HIS A 350 -0.82 4.29 10.37
N TYR A 351 -1.91 3.59 10.07
CA TYR A 351 -3.20 4.21 9.84
C TYR A 351 -3.84 4.70 11.15
N ASP A 352 -4.55 5.82 11.08
CA ASP A 352 -5.35 6.33 12.20
C ASP A 352 -6.78 5.77 12.20
N ALA A 353 -7.25 5.29 11.05
CA ALA A 353 -8.53 4.60 10.90
C ALA A 353 -8.31 3.13 10.46
N PRO A 354 -8.95 2.14 11.12
CA PRO A 354 -10.02 2.30 12.13
C PRO A 354 -9.56 2.37 13.60
N THR A 355 -8.30 2.06 13.94
CA THR A 355 -7.88 1.78 15.33
C THR A 355 -6.86 2.73 15.95
N LYS A 356 -6.55 3.89 15.34
CA LYS A 356 -5.53 4.83 15.83
C LYS A 356 -4.17 4.16 16.06
N GLY A 357 -3.60 3.62 14.98
CA GLY A 357 -2.44 2.75 15.01
C GLY A 357 -2.78 1.29 15.24
N VAL A 358 -1.79 0.53 15.70
CA VAL A 358 -1.80 -0.93 15.82
C VAL A 358 -1.55 -1.37 17.26
N ARG A 359 -1.78 -2.66 17.55
CA ARG A 359 -1.80 -3.19 18.91
C ARG A 359 -0.52 -3.97 19.26
N PRO A 360 -0.25 -4.24 20.55
CA PRO A 360 0.94 -4.98 20.97
C PRO A 360 1.08 -6.37 20.33
N GLU A 361 -0.02 -7.06 20.06
CA GLU A 361 -0.04 -8.34 19.34
C GLU A 361 0.53 -8.23 17.93
N ASP A 362 0.20 -7.15 17.21
CA ASP A 362 0.68 -6.89 15.86
C ASP A 362 2.17 -6.53 15.88
N MET A 363 2.58 -5.68 16.84
CA MET A 363 3.99 -5.33 17.05
C MET A 363 4.84 -6.54 17.43
N PHE A 364 4.36 -7.39 18.33
CA PHE A 364 5.06 -8.60 18.74
C PHE A 364 5.32 -9.54 17.55
N LEU A 365 4.33 -9.67 16.66
CA LEU A 365 4.45 -10.50 15.48
C LEU A 365 5.61 -10.03 14.57
N GLN A 366 5.80 -8.72 14.42
CA GLN A 366 6.93 -8.18 13.65
C GLN A 366 8.26 -8.36 14.37
N VAL A 367 8.33 -8.03 15.66
CA VAL A 367 9.54 -8.21 16.47
C VAL A 367 10.02 -9.66 16.40
N LYS A 368 9.10 -10.62 16.55
CA LYS A 368 9.42 -12.04 16.47
C LYS A 368 9.77 -12.49 15.05
N GLY A 369 9.04 -11.98 14.05
CA GLY A 369 9.21 -12.31 12.63
C GLY A 369 10.46 -11.69 11.99
N GLU A 370 10.99 -10.60 12.53
CA GLU A 370 12.30 -10.02 12.16
C GLU A 370 13.44 -10.57 13.04
N GLY A 371 13.16 -11.59 13.86
CA GLY A 371 14.19 -12.30 14.62
C GLY A 371 14.77 -11.52 15.80
N LEU A 372 14.13 -10.43 16.24
CA LEU A 372 14.64 -9.56 17.31
C LEU A 372 14.53 -10.23 18.69
N ASN A 373 15.53 -9.97 19.54
CA ASN A 373 15.47 -10.34 20.95
C ASN A 373 14.77 -9.28 21.82
N VAL A 374 14.86 -8.01 21.44
CA VAL A 374 14.22 -6.89 22.14
C VAL A 374 13.59 -5.93 21.14
N GLY A 375 12.29 -5.70 21.25
CA GLY A 375 11.57 -4.64 20.55
C GLY A 375 11.03 -3.61 21.54
N CYS A 376 11.48 -2.36 21.44
CA CYS A 376 10.94 -1.25 22.25
C CYS A 376 9.99 -0.40 21.39
N VAL A 377 8.70 -0.47 21.71
CA VAL A 377 7.68 0.38 21.09
C VAL A 377 7.59 1.69 21.86
N LEU A 378 8.02 2.77 21.24
CA LEU A 378 8.02 4.10 21.80
C LEU A 378 6.71 4.80 21.47
N THR A 379 5.89 4.96 22.50
CA THR A 379 4.72 5.83 22.45
C THR A 379 5.21 7.28 22.27
N TRP A 380 4.57 8.04 21.40
CA TRP A 380 4.97 9.38 21.02
C TRP A 380 3.73 10.23 20.71
N GLY A 381 3.90 11.47 20.26
CA GLY A 381 2.80 12.43 20.10
C GLY A 381 1.58 11.92 19.31
N PRO A 382 1.77 11.40 18.08
CA PRO A 382 0.72 10.74 17.31
C PRO A 382 0.07 9.59 18.09
N CYS A 383 -1.25 9.69 18.27
CA CYS A 383 -2.08 8.71 18.96
C CYS A 383 -1.58 8.37 20.39
N PHE A 384 -0.86 9.29 21.05
CA PHE A 384 -0.33 9.13 22.41
C PHE A 384 -1.38 8.59 23.39
N GLU A 385 -2.55 9.21 23.42
CA GLU A 385 -3.64 8.90 24.36
C GLU A 385 -4.13 7.47 24.20
N PHE A 386 -4.12 6.94 22.99
CA PHE A 386 -4.47 5.55 22.71
C PHE A 386 -3.29 4.62 23.03
N GLN A 387 -2.11 4.86 22.48
CA GLN A 387 -0.97 3.92 22.58
C GLN A 387 -0.42 3.80 24.01
N ARG A 388 -0.50 4.86 24.84
CA ARG A 388 0.01 4.84 26.22
C ARG A 388 -0.65 3.77 27.10
N GLN A 389 -1.83 3.28 26.76
CA GLN A 389 -2.51 2.23 27.53
C GLN A 389 -1.75 0.89 27.52
N PHE A 390 -0.85 0.69 26.55
CA PHE A 390 -0.06 -0.55 26.41
C PHE A 390 1.23 -0.56 27.24
N PHE A 391 1.55 0.54 27.91
CA PHE A 391 2.72 0.62 28.80
C PHE A 391 2.61 -0.29 30.01
N ASN A 392 3.75 -0.89 30.37
CA ASN A 392 3.93 -1.62 31.62
C ASN A 392 5.35 -1.34 32.15
N PRO A 393 5.58 -1.25 33.48
CA PRO A 393 6.92 -1.14 34.06
C PRO A 393 7.86 -2.31 33.71
N THR A 394 7.30 -3.45 33.34
CA THR A 394 8.01 -4.66 32.93
C THR A 394 7.76 -4.97 31.46
N ALA A 395 8.47 -5.96 30.90
CA ALA A 395 8.20 -6.43 29.54
C ALA A 395 6.73 -6.87 29.40
N HIS A 396 6.15 -6.63 28.23
CA HIS A 396 4.75 -6.94 27.94
C HIS A 396 4.49 -8.45 28.07
N ASN A 397 3.29 -8.86 28.47
CA ASN A 397 2.94 -10.26 28.72
C ASN A 397 3.00 -11.17 27.48
N LEU A 398 3.08 -10.60 26.28
CA LEU A 398 3.31 -11.34 25.03
C LEU A 398 4.77 -11.79 24.88
N SER A 399 5.69 -11.21 25.65
CA SER A 399 7.11 -11.52 25.57
C SER A 399 7.38 -13.00 25.83
N GLU A 400 8.33 -13.54 25.06
CA GLU A 400 8.86 -14.88 25.21
C GLU A 400 10.29 -14.81 25.74
N LYS A 401 10.84 -15.97 26.14
CA LYS A 401 12.16 -16.06 26.79
C LYS A 401 13.28 -15.31 26.05
N PHE A 402 13.28 -15.33 24.72
CA PHE A 402 14.30 -14.72 23.87
C PHE A 402 13.75 -13.66 22.91
N THR A 403 12.52 -13.19 23.14
CA THR A 403 11.89 -12.13 22.35
C THR A 403 11.04 -11.28 23.28
N LEU A 404 11.56 -10.12 23.66
CA LEU A 404 10.93 -9.19 24.58
C LEU A 404 10.27 -8.06 23.81
N LEU A 405 9.05 -7.68 24.24
CA LEU A 405 8.38 -6.48 23.78
C LEU A 405 8.21 -5.54 24.98
N LYS A 406 8.64 -4.30 24.85
CA LYS A 406 8.47 -3.28 25.88
C LYS A 406 7.88 -2.01 25.27
N TYR A 407 6.85 -1.47 25.91
CA TYR A 407 6.35 -0.14 25.58
C TYR A 407 7.01 0.88 26.49
N ASP A 408 7.55 1.93 25.88
CA ASP A 408 8.27 3.03 26.50
C ASP A 408 7.90 4.33 25.76
N LEU A 409 8.72 5.38 25.87
CA LEU A 409 8.34 6.72 25.41
C LEU A 409 9.42 7.35 24.51
N GLU A 410 8.99 7.98 23.41
CA GLU A 410 9.79 8.99 22.71
C GLU A 410 9.17 10.36 22.96
N ILE A 411 9.98 11.31 23.39
CA ILE A 411 9.59 12.71 23.51
C ILE A 411 9.67 13.37 22.13
N SER A 412 8.67 13.12 21.31
CA SER A 412 8.36 13.80 20.05
C SER A 412 6.87 14.14 20.00
N GLY A 413 6.49 15.37 19.63
CA GLY A 413 5.12 15.87 19.79
C GLY A 413 4.76 16.38 21.20
N PHE A 414 5.78 16.60 22.04
CA PHE A 414 5.67 17.14 23.41
C PHE A 414 6.40 18.49 23.54
N GLY A 415 6.41 19.07 24.75
CA GLY A 415 6.97 20.40 25.02
C GLY A 415 8.40 20.65 24.53
N SER A 416 9.30 19.65 24.56
CA SER A 416 10.72 19.82 24.23
C SER A 416 11.12 19.46 22.80
N GLN A 417 10.17 19.09 21.93
CA GLN A 417 10.47 18.55 20.58
C GLN A 417 11.31 19.48 19.70
N ALA A 418 11.22 20.80 19.92
CA ALA A 418 11.98 21.79 19.16
C ALA A 418 13.51 21.65 19.35
N LEU A 419 13.95 20.99 20.43
CA LEU A 419 15.36 20.69 20.71
C LEU A 419 15.78 19.27 20.27
N GLY A 420 14.95 18.62 19.45
CA GLY A 420 15.11 17.24 19.00
C GLY A 420 14.27 16.25 19.82
N HIS A 421 14.29 14.99 19.37
CA HIS A 421 13.55 13.91 20.01
C HIS A 421 14.46 13.13 20.96
N VAL A 422 13.90 12.58 22.04
CA VAL A 422 14.66 11.73 22.98
C VAL A 422 13.88 10.47 23.33
N CYS A 423 14.56 9.33 23.28
CA CYS A 423 14.00 8.05 23.71
C CYS A 423 14.20 7.87 25.21
N LEU A 424 13.16 7.41 25.91
CA LEU A 424 13.20 7.08 27.33
C LEU A 424 12.85 5.59 27.49
N LEU A 425 13.87 4.76 27.66
CA LEU A 425 13.75 3.30 27.70
C LEU A 425 13.76 2.76 29.14
N ASN A 426 13.08 1.64 29.34
CA ASN A 426 12.95 0.93 30.61
C ASN A 426 12.38 1.81 31.74
N LEU A 427 11.34 2.59 31.42
CA LEU A 427 10.64 3.39 32.41
C LEU A 427 9.81 2.50 33.35
N LYS A 428 9.69 2.94 34.61
CA LYS A 428 8.77 2.39 35.61
C LYS A 428 7.44 3.13 35.65
N ASP A 429 7.45 4.41 35.27
CA ASP A 429 6.27 5.25 35.08
C ASP A 429 6.51 6.13 33.84
N GLN A 430 5.53 6.13 32.94
CA GLN A 430 5.53 6.96 31.73
C GLN A 430 4.81 8.31 31.93
N THR A 431 4.20 8.55 33.09
CA THR A 431 3.47 9.79 33.39
C THR A 431 4.44 10.81 33.98
N TYR A 432 4.86 11.77 33.17
CA TYR A 432 5.74 12.83 33.66
C TYR A 432 5.04 13.67 34.75
N PRO A 433 5.74 14.07 35.84
CA PRO A 433 5.15 14.87 36.91
C PRO A 433 4.46 16.14 36.40
N GLY A 434 3.19 16.33 36.77
CA GLY A 434 2.38 17.48 36.35
C GLY A 434 1.83 17.40 34.93
N SER A 435 2.01 16.29 34.21
CA SER A 435 1.45 16.12 32.85
C SER A 435 -0.03 15.71 32.82
N ASP A 436 -0.56 15.29 33.98
CA ASP A 436 -1.88 14.67 34.12
C ASP A 436 -2.10 13.48 33.16
N GLY A 437 -1.00 12.87 32.69
CA GLY A 437 -1.03 11.79 31.71
C GLY A 437 -1.42 12.22 30.30
N THR A 438 -1.32 13.50 29.97
CA THR A 438 -1.58 14.04 28.63
C THR A 438 -0.27 14.36 27.91
N LYS A 439 -0.26 14.45 26.58
CA LYS A 439 0.92 14.94 25.84
C LYS A 439 1.07 16.47 25.86
N GLU A 440 0.03 17.20 26.27
CA GLU A 440 -0.08 18.65 26.09
C GLU A 440 0.20 19.45 27.37
N HIS A 441 0.07 18.83 28.54
CA HIS A 441 0.22 19.52 29.83
C HIS A 441 1.54 19.13 30.52
N GLY A 442 2.13 20.05 31.30
CA GLY A 442 3.21 19.78 32.25
C GLY A 442 4.59 19.40 31.69
N TRP A 443 4.73 19.16 30.38
CA TRP A 443 5.99 18.76 29.78
C TRP A 443 7.01 19.92 29.72
N PRO A 444 8.30 19.67 30.05
CA PRO A 444 9.35 20.67 29.92
C PRO A 444 9.55 21.15 28.49
N THR A 445 10.02 22.39 28.33
CA THR A 445 10.33 22.98 27.01
C THR A 445 11.76 22.69 26.53
N TRP A 446 12.56 21.97 27.32
CA TRP A 446 13.90 21.50 26.94
C TRP A 446 14.15 20.07 27.43
N THR A 447 15.16 19.38 26.89
CA THR A 447 15.30 17.91 27.04
C THR A 447 15.91 17.46 28.37
N VAL A 448 16.77 18.26 29.01
CA VAL A 448 17.48 17.85 30.24
C VAL A 448 16.57 17.30 31.37
N PRO A 449 15.40 17.87 31.69
CA PRO A 449 14.57 17.37 32.79
C PRO A 449 13.96 16.01 32.48
N VAL A 450 13.52 15.75 31.25
CA VAL A 450 13.00 14.42 30.86
C VAL A 450 14.10 13.36 30.83
N LEU A 451 15.33 13.74 30.43
CA LEU A 451 16.50 12.85 30.50
C LEU A 451 16.85 12.48 31.95
N LYS A 452 16.86 13.46 32.86
CA LYS A 452 17.09 13.24 34.30
C LYS A 452 16.01 12.34 34.89
N TRP A 453 14.75 12.64 34.59
CA TRP A 453 13.61 11.85 35.06
C TRP A 453 13.70 10.38 34.64
N CYS A 454 14.11 10.09 33.39
CA CYS A 454 14.37 8.72 32.96
C CYS A 454 15.49 8.06 33.78
N LYS A 455 16.60 8.77 34.03
CA LYS A 455 17.72 8.25 34.84
C LYS A 455 17.33 7.99 36.29
N GLU A 456 16.50 8.83 36.89
CA GLU A 456 15.99 8.64 38.27
C GLU A 456 15.17 7.35 38.41
N GLN A 457 14.54 6.88 37.33
CA GLN A 457 13.83 5.60 37.32
C GLN A 457 14.75 4.39 37.10
N GLY A 458 16.01 4.62 36.71
CA GLY A 458 16.97 3.59 36.29
C GLY A 458 16.94 3.30 34.79
N GLY A 459 16.32 4.17 33.99
CA GLY A 459 16.17 4.00 32.55
C GLY A 459 17.40 4.37 31.71
N VAL A 460 17.33 4.05 30.42
CA VAL A 460 18.32 4.40 29.39
C VAL A 460 17.72 5.47 28.48
N THR A 461 18.48 6.49 28.14
CA THR A 461 17.95 7.62 27.38
C THR A 461 19.02 8.31 26.55
N GLY A 462 18.61 8.92 25.46
CA GLY A 462 19.45 9.69 24.54
C GLY A 462 18.67 10.17 23.34
N TYR A 463 19.34 10.90 22.46
CA TYR A 463 18.83 11.27 21.16
C TYR A 463 18.91 10.06 20.22
N PRO A 464 17.80 9.60 19.61
CA PRO A 464 17.82 8.45 18.71
C PRO A 464 18.44 8.77 17.35
N HIS A 465 18.28 10.01 16.91
CA HIS A 465 18.77 10.49 15.62
C HIS A 465 19.00 12.00 15.67
N SER A 466 19.93 12.49 14.84
CA SER A 466 20.11 13.91 14.56
C SER A 466 19.13 14.38 13.47
N ALA A 467 19.24 15.63 13.03
CA ALA A 467 18.59 16.04 11.78
C ALA A 467 19.06 15.14 10.62
N LEU A 468 18.11 14.74 9.76
CA LEU A 468 18.31 13.71 8.72
C LEU A 468 19.09 14.21 7.50
N GLN A 469 19.23 15.52 7.33
CA GLN A 469 19.89 16.15 6.20
C GLN A 469 20.60 17.44 6.59
N VAL A 470 21.62 17.79 5.82
CA VAL A 470 22.29 19.10 5.89
C VAL A 470 21.64 20.00 4.85
N ASN A 471 21.10 21.14 5.29
CA ASN A 471 20.76 22.23 4.38
C ASN A 471 21.99 23.11 4.22
N SER A 472 22.75 22.90 3.13
CA SER A 472 24.04 23.58 2.92
C SER A 472 23.91 25.10 2.95
N ALA A 473 22.82 25.67 2.41
CA ALA A 473 22.58 27.11 2.45
C ALA A 473 22.41 27.61 3.89
N ALA A 474 21.50 27.00 4.65
CA ALA A 474 21.27 27.41 6.04
C ALA A 474 22.49 27.16 6.95
N ALA A 475 23.26 26.09 6.69
CA ALA A 475 24.51 25.81 7.39
C ALA A 475 25.57 26.89 7.11
N SER A 476 25.75 27.29 5.84
CA SER A 476 26.67 28.37 5.45
C SER A 476 26.24 29.72 6.04
N THR A 477 24.97 30.08 5.95
CA THR A 477 24.46 31.33 6.56
C THR A 477 24.69 31.35 8.07
N ARG A 478 24.50 30.21 8.76
CA ARG A 478 24.78 30.09 10.20
C ARG A 478 26.25 30.26 10.51
N LEU A 479 27.13 29.69 9.68
CA LEU A 479 28.58 29.80 9.85
C LEU A 479 29.04 31.25 9.67
N LEU A 480 28.61 31.92 8.59
CA LEU A 480 28.85 33.35 8.37
C LEU A 480 28.36 34.16 9.57
N LYS A 481 27.08 34.02 9.95
CA LYS A 481 26.53 34.75 11.11
C LYS A 481 27.31 34.55 12.41
N SER A 482 27.97 33.41 12.58
CA SER A 482 28.70 33.08 13.81
C SER A 482 30.13 33.63 13.82
N TRP A 483 30.77 33.75 12.66
CA TRP A 483 32.21 33.99 12.54
C TRP A 483 32.60 35.22 11.72
N ASP A 484 31.70 35.77 10.90
CA ASP A 484 31.86 37.06 10.21
C ASP A 484 31.73 38.18 11.26
N HIS A 485 32.86 38.59 11.79
CA HIS A 485 32.94 39.52 12.91
C HIS A 485 32.89 40.98 12.47
N ASP A 486 33.33 41.28 11.25
CA ASP A 486 33.31 42.62 10.69
C ASP A 486 32.08 42.92 9.82
N HIS A 487 31.24 41.91 9.58
CA HIS A 487 29.97 41.96 8.87
C HIS A 487 30.12 42.29 7.36
N ASP A 488 31.23 41.87 6.76
CA ASP A 488 31.48 42.04 5.32
C ASP A 488 30.92 40.91 4.44
N SER A 489 30.28 39.91 5.06
CA SER A 489 29.72 38.70 4.43
C SER A 489 30.75 37.72 3.87
N LEU A 490 31.99 37.78 4.33
CA LEU A 490 33.07 36.86 4.00
C LEU A 490 33.62 36.24 5.30
N LEU A 491 34.40 35.16 5.17
CA LEU A 491 35.20 34.64 6.29
C LEU A 491 36.66 34.61 5.93
N THR A 492 37.49 35.24 6.74
CA THR A 492 38.95 35.23 6.61
C THR A 492 39.59 34.07 7.40
N PRO A 493 40.87 33.72 7.16
CA PRO A 493 41.57 32.69 7.92
C PRO A 493 41.61 32.98 9.42
N GLU A 494 41.72 34.25 9.83
CA GLU A 494 41.77 34.63 11.25
C GLU A 494 40.40 34.45 11.92
N GLU A 495 39.30 34.82 11.24
CA GLU A 495 37.93 34.55 11.72
C GLU A 495 37.64 33.04 11.81
N CYS A 496 38.18 32.27 10.88
CA CYS A 496 37.99 30.82 10.84
C CYS A 496 38.87 30.02 11.79
N LYS A 497 39.79 30.64 12.52
CA LYS A 497 40.86 29.95 13.28
C LYS A 497 40.35 28.96 14.33
N THR A 498 39.17 29.21 14.89
CA THR A 498 38.48 28.29 15.82
C THR A 498 37.13 27.83 15.31
N ALA A 499 36.80 28.20 14.07
CA ALA A 499 35.55 27.80 13.43
C ALA A 499 35.59 26.31 13.08
N PHE A 500 34.46 25.64 13.27
CA PHE A 500 34.28 24.27 12.81
C PHE A 500 33.81 24.29 11.35
N LEU A 501 34.78 24.22 10.43
CA LEU A 501 34.54 24.22 9.00
C LEU A 501 34.30 22.80 8.45
N PRO A 502 33.52 22.64 7.37
CA PRO A 502 33.31 21.33 6.73
C PRO A 502 34.57 20.75 6.08
N TYR A 503 35.54 21.59 5.72
CA TYR A 503 36.88 21.25 5.21
C TYR A 503 37.90 22.26 5.72
N SER A 504 39.20 22.08 5.44
CA SER A 504 40.18 23.11 5.74
C SER A 504 39.89 24.39 4.95
N PHE A 505 40.28 25.56 5.48
CA PHE A 505 40.04 26.86 4.82
C PHE A 505 40.50 26.86 3.35
N SER A 506 41.73 26.39 3.11
CA SER A 506 42.34 26.33 1.77
C SER A 506 41.62 25.39 0.79
N GLU A 507 40.85 24.41 1.29
CA GLU A 507 40.05 23.53 0.44
C GLU A 507 38.68 24.14 0.08
N ILE A 508 38.21 25.10 0.88
CA ILE A 508 36.97 25.82 0.65
C ILE A 508 37.20 27.05 -0.22
N ASP A 509 38.33 27.73 -0.05
CA ASP A 509 38.80 28.87 -0.85
C ASP A 509 39.17 28.40 -2.27
N ILE A 510 38.19 28.41 -3.18
CA ILE A 510 38.30 27.83 -4.52
C ILE A 510 39.09 28.77 -5.44
N ASP A 511 38.96 30.08 -5.26
CA ASP A 511 39.65 31.08 -6.09
C ASP A 511 40.97 31.59 -5.49
N HIS A 512 41.30 31.17 -4.26
CA HIS A 512 42.54 31.44 -3.55
C HIS A 512 42.74 32.93 -3.24
N ASP A 513 41.65 33.64 -2.92
CA ASP A 513 41.68 35.06 -2.56
C ASP A 513 41.80 35.33 -1.04
N GLU A 514 41.95 34.25 -0.24
CA GLU A 514 41.99 34.24 1.21
C GLU A 514 40.68 34.68 1.89
N LYS A 515 39.53 34.51 1.22
CA LYS A 515 38.21 34.86 1.76
C LYS A 515 37.16 33.83 1.34
N LEU A 516 36.45 33.24 2.31
CA LEU A 516 35.37 32.33 2.00
C LEU A 516 34.07 33.09 1.79
N THR A 517 33.51 32.96 0.60
CA THR A 517 32.19 33.47 0.26
C THR A 517 31.07 32.51 0.72
N GLU A 518 29.83 32.99 0.82
CA GLU A 518 28.68 32.11 1.05
C GLU A 518 28.59 30.98 -0.01
N SER A 519 28.92 31.28 -1.27
CA SER A 519 28.85 30.30 -2.36
C SER A 519 29.84 29.16 -2.16
N GLU A 520 31.09 29.47 -1.81
CA GLU A 520 32.12 28.47 -1.51
C GLU A 520 31.77 27.64 -0.28
N LEU A 521 31.28 28.30 0.77
CA LEU A 521 30.79 27.61 1.96
C LEU A 521 29.63 26.66 1.63
N VAL A 522 28.69 27.06 0.76
CA VAL A 522 27.58 26.19 0.33
C VAL A 522 28.09 25.00 -0.45
N ILE A 523 29.03 25.20 -1.38
CA ILE A 523 29.65 24.11 -2.14
C ILE A 523 30.36 23.14 -1.19
N ALA A 524 31.12 23.66 -0.23
CA ALA A 524 31.82 22.87 0.77
C ALA A 524 30.87 22.07 1.66
N HIS A 525 29.82 22.70 2.21
CA HIS A 525 28.82 22.00 3.01
C HIS A 525 28.07 20.93 2.21
N LYS A 526 27.75 21.21 0.94
CA LYS A 526 27.10 20.24 0.05
C LYS A 526 28.01 19.03 -0.19
N LYS A 527 29.29 19.26 -0.47
CA LYS A 527 30.28 18.20 -0.69
C LYS A 527 30.51 17.37 0.59
N ALA A 528 30.62 18.02 1.74
CA ALA A 528 30.85 17.35 3.02
C ALA A 528 29.64 16.54 3.49
N ALA A 529 28.41 16.98 3.18
CA ALA A 529 27.20 16.28 3.58
C ALA A 529 27.12 14.83 3.06
N ASP A 530 27.74 14.55 1.91
CA ASP A 530 27.73 13.23 1.24
C ASP A 530 29.01 12.41 1.49
N GLN A 531 29.87 12.81 2.43
CA GLN A 531 31.15 12.15 2.71
C GLN A 531 31.29 11.71 4.18
N LEU A 532 32.01 10.60 4.42
CA LEU A 532 32.37 10.14 5.76
C LEU A 532 33.90 10.31 6.00
N PRO A 533 34.34 10.91 7.12
CA PRO A 533 33.50 11.53 8.17
C PRO A 533 32.80 12.81 7.69
N ASN A 534 31.54 12.99 8.08
CA ASN A 534 30.75 14.18 7.73
C ASN A 534 30.97 15.27 8.79
N LEU A 535 31.53 16.41 8.39
CA LEU A 535 31.73 17.59 9.25
C LEU A 535 30.73 18.72 8.95
N ALA A 536 29.78 18.51 8.03
CA ALA A 536 28.71 19.46 7.78
C ALA A 536 27.63 19.34 8.87
N ILE A 537 27.56 20.34 9.76
CA ILE A 537 26.60 20.35 10.86
C ILE A 537 25.19 20.55 10.29
N PRO A 538 24.23 19.63 10.53
CA PRO A 538 22.87 19.79 10.04
C PRO A 538 22.13 20.86 10.86
N ASP A 539 20.93 21.22 10.40
CA ASP A 539 20.22 22.38 10.93
C ASP A 539 19.63 22.19 12.34
N MET A 540 19.64 20.97 12.88
CA MET A 540 19.20 20.62 14.25
C MET A 540 17.83 21.21 14.65
N ARG A 541 16.93 21.44 13.68
CA ARG A 541 15.58 22.04 13.88
C ARG A 541 14.52 21.07 14.43
N GLY A 542 14.92 19.90 14.90
CA GLY A 542 14.01 18.85 15.38
C GLY A 542 13.20 18.11 14.29
N GLY A 543 13.26 18.51 13.02
CA GLY A 543 12.52 17.88 11.91
C GLY A 543 13.09 16.54 11.42
N GLY A 544 13.36 15.63 12.35
CA GLY A 544 14.09 14.37 12.10
C GLY A 544 13.27 13.08 12.18
N ALA A 545 11.94 13.14 12.34
CA ALA A 545 11.07 11.97 12.17
C ALA A 545 10.34 12.04 10.82
#